data_AF-A0A117LBE2-F1
#
_entry.id   AF-A0A117LBE2-F1
#
_cell.length_a   1.000
_cell.length_b   1.000
_cell.length_c   1.000
_cell.angle_alpha   90.00
_cell.angle_beta   90.00
_cell.angle_gamma   90.00
#
_symmetry.space_group_name_H-M   'P 1'
#
loop_
_entity.id
_entity.type
_entity.pdbx_description
1 polymer ?
#
loop_
_entity_poly.entity_id
_entity_poly.type
_entity_poly.pdbx_seq_one_letter_code
_entity_poly.pdbx_strand_id
1 'polypeptide(L)'
;MAEEERGAGGGISQTVGQGWLAHIVRFIVAAIVLMVVSYITPGFTRLSFWHALLAAVLIAAIGFGLEAIFGRNISPYARGGVGFVVSAVIFYLLQFIIPGLRVTVLGALIAAAIVGIIDMFVPTGVR
;
A
#
# COMPACT_ATOMS: atom_id res chain seq x y z
N MET A 1 35.41 41.70 -24.52
CA MET A 1 35.75 41.38 -23.12
C MET A 1 34.73 42.05 -22.22
N ALA A 2 33.72 41.31 -21.79
CA ALA A 2 32.93 41.55 -20.58
C ALA A 2 32.18 40.25 -20.33
N GLU A 3 32.77 39.45 -19.45
CA GLU A 3 32.15 38.28 -18.84
C GLU A 3 31.01 38.77 -17.95
N GLU A 4 29.77 38.42 -18.28
CA GLU A 4 28.68 38.51 -17.32
C GLU A 4 27.84 37.23 -17.39
N GLU A 5 28.53 36.10 -17.19
CA GLU A 5 27.91 34.89 -16.68
C GLU A 5 27.45 35.12 -15.24
N ARG A 6 26.24 35.65 -15.08
CA ARG A 6 25.49 35.55 -13.82
C ARG A 6 24.13 34.91 -14.04
N GLY A 7 24.19 33.68 -14.54
CA GLY A 7 23.11 32.70 -14.42
C GLY A 7 23.27 31.81 -13.17
N ALA A 8 23.55 32.40 -12.01
CA ALA A 8 23.59 31.67 -10.73
C ALA A 8 22.18 31.64 -10.11
N GLY A 9 21.33 30.74 -10.61
CA GLY A 9 20.01 30.45 -10.06
C GLY A 9 19.57 29.00 -10.28
N GLY A 10 20.52 28.12 -10.60
CA GLY A 10 20.28 26.72 -10.93
C GLY A 10 20.03 25.85 -9.70
N GLY A 11 18.76 25.62 -9.40
CA GLY A 11 18.26 24.23 -9.30
C GLY A 11 18.78 23.35 -8.15
N ILE A 12 18.87 23.84 -6.91
CA ILE A 12 19.13 22.95 -5.75
C ILE A 12 17.88 22.11 -5.39
N SER A 13 16.69 22.41 -5.95
CA SER A 13 15.44 21.76 -5.55
C SER A 13 14.99 20.56 -6.40
N GLN A 14 15.65 20.22 -7.51
CA GLN A 14 15.06 19.33 -8.52
C GLN A 14 15.62 17.90 -8.59
N THR A 15 16.77 17.60 -7.99
CA THR A 15 17.44 16.30 -8.26
C THR A 15 17.42 15.31 -7.10
N VAL A 16 17.03 15.73 -5.88
CA VAL A 16 17.02 14.86 -4.69
C VAL A 16 15.63 14.71 -4.08
N GLY A 17 14.62 15.51 -4.45
CA GLY A 17 13.29 15.52 -3.83
C GLY A 17 12.24 14.53 -4.37
N GLN A 18 12.46 13.91 -5.53
CA GLN A 18 11.36 13.28 -6.28
C GLN A 18 11.17 11.78 -6.00
N GLY A 19 12.22 11.06 -5.58
CA GLY A 19 12.15 9.62 -5.31
C GLY A 19 11.59 9.27 -3.92
N TRP A 20 12.19 9.80 -2.86
CA TRP A 20 11.80 9.47 -1.49
C TRP A 20 10.46 10.10 -1.09
N LEU A 21 10.17 11.32 -1.56
CA LEU A 21 8.88 11.98 -1.31
C LEU A 21 7.73 11.19 -1.95
N ALA A 22 7.92 10.65 -3.16
CA ALA A 22 6.93 9.80 -3.81
C ALA A 22 6.67 8.51 -3.02
N HIS A 23 7.69 7.87 -2.46
CA HIS A 23 7.51 6.70 -1.59
C HIS A 23 6.75 7.04 -0.30
N ILE A 24 7.07 8.16 0.35
CA ILE A 24 6.36 8.61 1.54
C ILE A 24 4.90 8.93 1.23
N VAL A 25 4.62 9.67 0.15
CA VAL A 25 3.25 9.99 -0.26
C VAL A 25 2.46 8.72 -0.54
N ARG A 26 3.05 7.73 -1.23
CA ARG A 26 2.40 6.42 -1.47
C ARG A 26 2.11 5.66 -0.20
N PHE A 27 3.02 5.69 0.77
CA PHE A 27 2.81 5.09 2.08
C PHE A 27 1.65 5.74 2.84
N ILE A 28 1.60 7.07 2.85
CA ILE A 28 0.52 7.84 3.46
C ILE A 28 -0.81 7.56 2.75
N VAL A 29 -0.84 7.55 1.42
CA VAL A 29 -2.05 7.25 0.63
C VAL A 29 -2.55 5.84 0.95
N ALA A 30 -1.66 4.84 1.01
CA ALA A 30 -2.03 3.47 1.39
C ALA A 30 -2.63 3.41 2.80
N ALA A 31 -2.06 4.14 3.76
CA ALA A 31 -2.59 4.20 5.13
C ALA A 31 -3.98 4.84 5.18
N ILE A 32 -4.19 5.93 4.44
CA ILE A 32 -5.50 6.59 4.32
C ILE A 32 -6.52 5.66 3.67
N VAL A 33 -6.13 4.98 2.59
CA VAL A 33 -6.98 3.97 1.92
C VAL A 33 -7.43 2.91 2.92
N LEU A 34 -6.50 2.33 3.69
CA LEU A 34 -6.84 1.32 4.70
C LEU A 34 -7.78 1.87 5.78
N MET A 35 -7.60 3.12 6.21
CA MET A 35 -8.52 3.77 7.15
C MET A 35 -9.93 3.91 6.57
N VAL A 36 -10.06 4.35 5.33
CA VAL A 36 -11.36 4.49 4.64
C VAL A 36 -12.01 3.12 4.44
N VAL A 37 -11.25 2.12 3.99
CA VAL A 37 -11.73 0.75 3.82
C VAL A 37 -12.24 0.19 5.15
N SER A 38 -11.53 0.42 6.25
CA SER A 38 -11.95 -0.03 7.58
C SER A 38 -13.27 0.61 8.06
N TYR A 39 -13.56 1.82 7.57
CA TYR A 39 -14.80 2.53 7.90
C TYR A 39 -15.99 2.01 7.08
N ILE A 40 -15.76 1.67 5.82
CA ILE A 40 -16.79 1.20 4.88
C ILE A 40 -17.07 -0.29 5.06
N THR A 41 -16.10 -1.06 5.55
CA THR A 41 -16.20 -2.51 5.62
C THR A 41 -16.93 -2.97 6.89
N PRO A 42 -18.14 -3.52 6.79
CA PRO A 42 -18.83 -4.09 7.94
C PRO A 42 -18.07 -5.31 8.46
N GLY A 43 -17.91 -5.41 9.79
CA GLY A 43 -17.16 -6.49 10.42
C GLY A 43 -15.65 -6.26 10.52
N PHE A 44 -15.17 -5.07 10.17
CA PHE A 44 -13.87 -4.54 10.58
C PHE A 44 -14.05 -3.62 11.79
N THR A 45 -13.35 -3.89 12.90
CA THR A 45 -13.30 -2.94 14.00
C THR A 45 -12.52 -1.71 13.55
N ARG A 46 -12.97 -0.50 13.93
CA ARG A 46 -12.28 0.76 13.58
C ARG A 46 -10.79 0.66 13.89
N LEU A 47 -9.96 0.62 12.85
CA LEU A 47 -8.50 0.57 12.97
C LEU A 47 -8.01 1.90 13.53
N SER A 48 -7.24 1.87 14.63
CA SER A 48 -6.49 3.03 15.07
C SER A 48 -5.34 3.30 14.09
N PHE A 49 -4.81 4.52 14.05
CA PHE A 49 -3.68 4.87 13.20
C PHE A 49 -2.49 3.92 13.39
N TRP A 50 -2.19 3.55 14.63
CA TRP A 50 -1.10 2.64 14.96
C TRP A 50 -1.33 1.22 14.44
N HIS A 51 -2.57 0.73 14.52
CA HIS A 51 -2.96 -0.58 13.98
C HIS A 51 -2.90 -0.60 12.45
N ALA A 52 -3.32 0.49 11.79
CA ALA A 52 -3.24 0.63 10.33
C ALA A 52 -1.78 0.65 9.85
N LEU A 53 -0.89 1.31 10.59
CA LEU A 53 0.55 1.35 10.29
C LEU A 53 1.17 -0.05 10.34
N LEU A 54 0.91 -0.79 11.42
CA LEU A 54 1.36 -2.17 11.60
C LEU A 54 0.81 -3.10 10.51
N ALA A 55 -0.47 -2.92 10.15
CA ALA A 55 -1.10 -3.66 9.07
C ALA A 55 -0.43 -3.39 7.72
N ALA A 56 -0.12 -2.12 7.41
CA ALA A 56 0.56 -1.74 6.17
C ALA A 56 1.97 -2.38 6.08
N VAL A 57 2.72 -2.39 7.19
CA VAL A 57 4.03 -3.06 7.26
C VAL A 57 3.89 -4.56 7.00
N LEU A 58 2.90 -5.21 7.61
CA LEU A 58 2.67 -6.63 7.44
C LEU A 58 2.27 -6.99 6.00
N ILE A 59 1.38 -6.19 5.39
CA ILE A 59 0.97 -6.34 3.99
C ILE A 59 2.18 -6.20 3.07
N ALA A 60 3.04 -5.21 3.31
CA ALA A 60 4.25 -5.00 2.52
C ALA A 60 5.24 -6.17 2.67
N ALA A 61 5.46 -6.65 3.90
CA ALA A 61 6.36 -7.77 4.16
C ALA A 61 5.88 -9.08 3.49
N ILE A 62 4.58 -9.38 3.61
CA ILE A 62 3.99 -10.58 3.01
C ILE A 62 3.92 -10.44 1.48
N GLY A 63 3.56 -9.26 0.97
CA GLY A 63 3.55 -8.96 -0.46
C GLY A 63 4.92 -9.18 -1.10
N PHE A 64 5.98 -8.71 -0.46
CA PHE A 64 7.36 -8.94 -0.90
C PHE A 64 7.74 -10.42 -0.89
N GLY A 65 7.36 -11.15 0.17
CA GLY A 65 7.59 -12.60 0.26
C GLY A 65 6.86 -13.39 -0.83
N LEU A 66 5.63 -13.01 -1.17
CA LEU A 66 4.86 -13.65 -2.23
C LEU A 66 5.40 -13.33 -3.63
N GLU A 67 5.86 -12.11 -3.86
CA GLU A 67 6.54 -11.74 -5.10
C GLU A 67 7.80 -12.59 -5.34
N ALA A 68 8.55 -12.87 -4.27
CA ALA A 68 9.70 -13.76 -4.32
C ALA A 68 9.34 -15.22 -4.66
N ILE A 69 8.17 -15.71 -4.20
CA ILE A 69 7.74 -17.10 -4.41
C ILE A 69 7.07 -17.30 -5.78
N PHE A 70 6.18 -16.40 -6.19
CA PHE A 70 5.37 -16.58 -7.40
C PHE A 70 6.12 -16.21 -8.70
N GLY A 71 7.23 -15.47 -8.61
CA GLY A 71 8.06 -15.11 -9.76
C GLY A 71 7.36 -14.17 -10.77
N ARG A 72 8.12 -13.70 -11.76
CA ARG A 72 7.67 -12.64 -12.70
C ARG A 72 6.64 -13.08 -13.75
N ASN A 73 6.24 -14.36 -13.79
CA ASN A 73 5.47 -14.96 -14.89
C ASN A 73 3.98 -15.23 -14.57
N ILE A 74 3.36 -14.45 -13.70
CA ILE A 74 1.94 -14.61 -13.37
C ILE A 74 1.09 -13.90 -14.43
N SER A 75 0.11 -14.56 -15.06
CA SER A 75 -0.80 -13.85 -15.98
C SER A 75 -1.59 -12.75 -15.23
N PRO A 76 -1.97 -11.62 -15.85
CA PRO A 76 -2.69 -10.53 -15.16
C PRO A 76 -3.95 -11.01 -14.44
N TYR A 77 -4.67 -11.97 -15.03
CA TYR A 77 -5.85 -12.61 -14.43
C TYR A 77 -5.51 -13.45 -13.20
N ALA A 78 -4.42 -14.24 -13.24
CA ALA A 78 -3.96 -15.01 -12.08
C ALA A 78 -3.43 -14.09 -10.96
N ARG A 79 -2.86 -12.93 -11.33
CA ARG A 79 -2.34 -11.93 -10.39
C ARG A 79 -3.45 -11.32 -9.54
N GLY A 80 -4.59 -10.99 -10.14
CA GLY A 80 -5.75 -10.42 -9.43
C GLY A 80 -6.37 -11.40 -8.44
N GLY A 81 -6.60 -12.66 -8.85
CA GLY A 81 -7.19 -13.68 -7.97
C GLY A 81 -6.27 -14.08 -6.81
N VAL A 82 -4.98 -14.30 -7.09
CA VAL A 82 -3.99 -14.62 -6.05
C VAL A 82 -3.84 -13.43 -5.09
N GLY A 83 -3.71 -12.20 -5.60
CA GLY A 83 -3.64 -11.00 -4.78
C GLY A 83 -4.87 -10.80 -3.90
N PHE A 84 -6.07 -11.08 -4.41
CA PHE A 84 -7.30 -11.02 -3.62
C PHE A 84 -7.28 -12.02 -2.44
N VAL A 85 -6.96 -13.29 -2.70
CA VAL A 85 -6.92 -14.32 -1.65
C VAL A 85 -5.85 -13.99 -0.62
N VAL A 86 -4.67 -13.58 -1.07
CA VAL A 86 -3.57 -13.12 -0.23
C VAL A 86 -4.02 -11.99 0.68
N SER A 87 -4.58 -10.91 0.13
CA SER A 87 -5.02 -9.76 0.91
C SER A 87 -6.11 -10.14 1.92
N ALA A 88 -7.05 -11.01 1.54
CA ALA A 88 -8.07 -11.51 2.46
C ALA A 88 -7.47 -12.29 3.63
N VAL A 89 -6.49 -13.16 3.36
CA VAL A 89 -5.77 -13.91 4.39
C VAL A 89 -5.02 -12.95 5.32
N ILE A 90 -4.31 -11.96 4.77
CA ILE A 90 -3.57 -10.97 5.57
C ILE A 90 -4.52 -10.20 6.48
N PHE A 91 -5.61 -9.66 5.93
CA PHE A 91 -6.61 -8.91 6.70
C PHE A 91 -7.24 -9.73 7.82
N TYR A 92 -7.52 -11.01 7.55
CA TYR A 92 -8.00 -11.92 8.59
C TYR A 92 -6.92 -12.20 9.65
N LEU A 93 -5.66 -12.32 9.26
CA LEU A 93 -4.55 -12.58 10.18
C LEU A 93 -4.19 -11.39 11.07
N LEU A 94 -4.48 -10.16 10.65
CA LEU A 94 -4.20 -8.96 11.44
C LEU A 94 -4.80 -9.02 12.85
N GLN A 95 -5.94 -9.67 13.02
CA GLN A 95 -6.60 -9.80 14.32
C GLN A 95 -5.76 -10.58 15.36
N PHE A 96 -4.85 -11.46 14.92
CA PHE A 96 -3.97 -12.22 15.81
C PHE A 96 -2.74 -11.44 16.24
N ILE A 97 -2.33 -10.47 15.43
CA ILE A 97 -1.12 -9.67 15.66
C ILE A 97 -1.48 -8.39 16.45
N ILE A 98 -2.69 -7.87 16.25
CA ILE A 98 -3.12 -6.58 16.78
C ILE A 98 -4.18 -6.80 17.87
N PRO A 99 -3.84 -6.59 19.15
CA PRO A 99 -4.81 -6.68 20.24
C PRO A 99 -5.97 -5.70 20.05
N GLY A 100 -7.20 -6.17 20.20
CA GLY A 100 -8.40 -5.33 20.08
C GLY A 100 -8.92 -5.12 18.65
N LEU A 101 -8.22 -5.65 17.63
CA LEU A 101 -8.74 -5.71 16.27
C LEU A 101 -9.60 -6.97 16.10
N ARG A 102 -10.87 -6.82 15.70
CA ARG A 102 -11.68 -7.94 15.22
C ARG A 102 -11.97 -7.77 13.74
N VAL A 103 -11.71 -8.83 12.99
CA VAL A 103 -11.98 -8.92 11.56
C VAL A 103 -12.75 -10.22 11.31
N THR A 104 -13.97 -10.09 10.80
CA THR A 104 -14.73 -11.26 10.34
C THR A 104 -14.21 -11.74 9.00
N VAL A 105 -14.44 -13.02 8.66
CA VAL A 105 -14.07 -13.57 7.34
C VAL A 105 -14.73 -12.76 6.22
N LEU A 106 -16.01 -12.39 6.38
CA LEU A 106 -16.74 -11.57 5.42
C LEU A 106 -16.11 -10.17 5.29
N GLY A 107 -15.73 -9.55 6.41
CA GLY A 107 -15.02 -8.27 6.42
C GLY A 107 -13.66 -8.34 5.72
N ALA A 108 -12.89 -9.40 5.94
CA ALA A 108 -11.62 -9.61 5.25
C ALA A 108 -11.78 -9.74 3.73
N LEU A 109 -12.81 -10.46 3.27
CA LEU A 109 -13.12 -10.59 1.84
C LEU A 109 -13.56 -9.27 1.21
N ILE A 110 -14.42 -8.51 1.90
CA ILE A 110 -14.86 -7.19 1.43
C ILE A 110 -13.68 -6.21 1.39
N ALA A 111 -12.86 -6.15 2.44
CA ALA A 111 -11.68 -5.29 2.47
C ALA A 111 -10.69 -5.65 1.34
N ALA A 112 -10.43 -6.94 1.11
CA ALA A 112 -9.58 -7.41 0.03
C ALA A 112 -10.13 -7.06 -1.35
N ALA A 113 -11.45 -7.14 -1.56
CA ALA A 113 -12.08 -6.74 -2.80
C ALA A 113 -11.91 -5.23 -3.05
N ILE A 114 -12.16 -4.41 -2.03
CA ILE A 114 -12.05 -2.95 -2.15
C ILE A 114 -10.59 -2.56 -2.42
N VAL A 115 -9.63 -3.10 -1.66
CA VAL A 115 -8.21 -2.79 -1.85
C VAL A 115 -7.72 -3.26 -3.22
N GLY A 116 -8.10 -4.45 -3.67
CA GLY A 116 -7.74 -4.93 -5.02
C GLY A 116 -8.27 -4.03 -6.14
N ILE A 117 -9.46 -3.46 -5.98
CA ILE A 117 -10.00 -2.47 -6.91
C ILE A 117 -9.21 -1.16 -6.81
N ILE A 118 -8.94 -0.65 -5.61
CA ILE A 118 -8.20 0.61 -5.42
C ILE A 118 -6.79 0.53 -5.99
N ASP A 119 -6.08 -0.58 -5.78
CA ASP A 119 -4.72 -0.78 -6.28
C ASP A 119 -4.63 -0.84 -7.82
N MET A 120 -5.73 -1.23 -8.49
CA MET A 120 -5.82 -1.15 -9.95
C MET A 120 -5.88 0.30 -10.45
N PHE A 121 -6.48 1.21 -9.69
CA PHE A 121 -6.63 2.62 -10.03
C PHE A 121 -5.51 3.51 -9.51
N VAL A 122 -4.90 3.11 -8.38
CA VAL A 122 -3.69 3.72 -7.85
C VAL A 122 -2.54 2.83 -8.30
N PRO A 123 -2.00 3.00 -9.52
CA PRO A 123 -0.83 2.25 -9.94
C PRO A 123 0.29 2.58 -8.96
N THR A 124 0.49 1.71 -7.99
CA THR A 124 1.67 1.65 -7.15
C THR A 124 2.78 1.13 -8.04
N GLY A 125 3.24 1.97 -8.97
CA GLY A 125 4.37 1.70 -9.85
C GLY A 125 5.62 1.49 -9.01
N VAL A 126 5.79 0.28 -8.50
CA VAL A 126 7.08 -0.36 -8.40
C VAL A 126 7.05 -1.40 -9.52
N ARG A 127 7.87 -1.16 -10.54
CA ARG A 127 8.23 -2.18 -11.52
C ARG A 127 9.39 -2.98 -10.97
#